data_AF-A0A667WWW6-F1
#
_entry.id   AF-A0A667WWW6-F1
#
_cell.length_a   1.000
_cell.length_b   1.000
_cell.length_c   1.000
_cell.angle_alpha   90.00
_cell.angle_beta   90.00
_cell.angle_gamma   90.00
#
_symmetry.space_group_name_H-M   'P 1'
#
loop_
_entity.id
_entity.type
_entity.pdbx_description
1 polymer ?
#
loop_
_entity_poly.entity_id
_entity_poly.type
_entity_poly.pdbx_seq_one_letter_code
_entity_poly.pdbx_strand_id
1 'polypeptide(L)'
;MAELQMLLEEEIPAGRSALLDSFTNLERVAEYCESNYVQSPDKHRALEETKNYTTQSLASVAYLINTLANNVLQMLDIQASQLQ
;
A
#
# COMPACT_ATOMS: atom_id res chain seq x y z
N MET A 1 1.79 2.77 -27.35
CA MET A 1 3.20 3.18 -27.13
C MET A 1 3.32 4.09 -25.91
N ALA A 2 2.66 5.26 -25.86
CA ALA A 2 2.73 6.16 -24.70
C ALA A 2 2.20 5.55 -23.39
N GLU A 3 1.08 4.81 -23.45
CA GLU A 3 0.50 4.14 -22.27
C GLU A 3 1.39 3.03 -21.70
N LEU A 4 1.99 2.19 -22.57
CA LEU A 4 2.94 1.17 -22.14
C LEU A 4 4.18 1.78 -21.48
N GLN A 5 4.67 2.91 -22.02
CA GLN A 5 5.81 3.61 -21.44
C GLN A 5 5.46 4.19 -20.06
N MET A 6 4.29 4.81 -19.90
CA MET A 6 3.81 5.33 -18.62
C MET A 6 3.70 4.21 -17.56
N LEU A 7 3.14 3.06 -17.93
CA LEU A 7 3.05 1.90 -17.03
C LEU A 7 4.44 1.42 -16.58
N LEU A 8 5.40 1.31 -17.51
CA LEU A 8 6.74 0.78 -17.25
C LEU A 8 7.66 1.75 -16.50
N GLU A 9 7.63 3.03 -16.84
CA GLU A 9 8.57 4.03 -16.33
C GLU A 9 8.06 4.76 -15.09
N GLU A 10 6.74 4.83 -14.90
CA GLU A 10 6.13 5.62 -13.83
C GLU A 10 5.23 4.78 -12.92
N GLU A 11 4.11 4.25 -13.42
CA GLU A 11 3.05 3.77 -12.54
C GLU A 11 3.40 2.46 -11.80
N ILE A 12 3.96 1.47 -12.50
CA ILE A 12 4.37 0.21 -11.86
C ILE A 12 5.56 0.44 -10.90
N PRO A 13 6.62 1.17 -11.28
CA PRO A 13 7.70 1.53 -10.34
C PRO A 13 7.18 2.30 -9.12
N ALA A 14 6.31 3.29 -9.31
CA ALA A 14 5.75 4.09 -8.22
C ALA A 14 4.88 3.23 -7.30
N GLY A 15 3.99 2.39 -7.85
CA GLY A 15 3.17 1.46 -7.07
C GLY A 15 4.00 0.47 -6.26
N ARG A 16 5.11 -0.03 -6.83
CA ARG A 16 6.06 -0.88 -6.12
C ARG A 16 6.80 -0.14 -5.01
N SER A 17 7.23 1.11 -5.25
CA SER A 17 7.85 1.95 -4.22
C SER A 17 6.87 2.20 -3.08
N ALA A 18 5.62 2.54 -3.39
CA ALA A 18 4.58 2.78 -2.40
C ALA A 18 4.32 1.55 -1.51
N LEU A 19 4.40 0.33 -2.07
CA LEU A 19 4.32 -0.91 -1.27
C LEU A 19 5.52 -1.09 -0.33
N LEU A 20 6.74 -0.76 -0.78
CA LEU A 20 7.95 -0.81 0.07
C LEU A 20 7.90 0.25 1.19
N ASP A 21 7.40 1.44 0.86
CA ASP A 21 7.18 2.51 1.83
C ASP A 21 6.10 2.10 2.83
N SER A 22 5.01 1.49 2.35
CA SER A 22 3.95 0.94 3.19
C SER A 22 4.50 -0.08 4.20
N PHE A 23 5.37 -1.00 3.77
CA PHE A 23 6.02 -1.94 4.69
C PHE A 23 6.73 -1.25 5.85
N THR A 24 7.60 -0.27 5.55
CA THR A 24 8.36 0.47 6.58
C THR A 24 7.44 1.32 7.47
N ASN A 25 6.40 1.91 6.88
CA ASN A 25 5.46 2.75 7.63
C ASN A 25 4.58 1.92 8.57
N LEU A 26 4.17 0.71 8.16
CA LEU A 26 3.36 -0.17 8.99
C LEU A 26 4.12 -0.68 10.21
N GLU A 27 5.42 -0.92 10.09
CA GLU A 27 6.29 -1.23 11.23
C GLU A 27 6.27 -0.10 12.26
N ARG A 28 6.45 1.15 11.82
CA ARG A 28 6.37 2.33 12.70
C ARG A 28 4.98 2.54 13.31
N VAL A 29 3.92 2.27 12.55
CA VAL A 29 2.53 2.34 13.06
C VAL A 29 2.32 1.29 14.15
N ALA A 30 2.84 0.08 13.98
CA ALA A 30 2.77 -0.97 14.99
C ALA A 30 3.52 -0.58 16.27
N GLU A 31 4.77 -0.11 16.14
CA GLU A 31 5.57 0.40 17.27
C GLU A 31 4.87 1.55 18.02
N TYR A 32 4.26 2.47 17.28
CA TYR A 32 3.48 3.56 17.84
C TYR A 32 2.26 3.04 18.61
N CYS A 33 1.47 2.14 18.01
CA CYS A 33 0.27 1.61 18.65
C CYS A 33 0.61 0.89 19.97
N GLU A 34 1.67 0.08 19.98
CA GLU A 34 2.16 -0.60 21.18
C GLU A 34 2.61 0.43 22.24
N SER A 35 3.50 1.35 21.86
CA SER A 35 4.04 2.36 22.76
C SER A 35 2.95 3.25 23.36
N ASN A 36 2.01 3.70 22.52
CA ASN A 36 0.86 4.51 22.93
C ASN A 36 -0.04 3.72 23.89
N TYR A 37 -0.33 2.45 23.58
CA TYR A 37 -1.12 1.63 24.49
C TYR A 37 -0.43 1.42 25.83
N VAL A 38 0.89 1.17 25.88
CA VAL A 38 1.65 0.98 27.13
C VAL A 38 1.70 2.26 27.96
N GLN A 39 1.95 3.41 27.33
CA GLN A 39 2.17 4.68 28.03
C GLN A 39 0.89 5.44 28.35
N SER A 40 -0.19 5.25 27.59
CA SER A 40 -1.44 5.99 27.78
C SER A 40 -2.09 5.66 29.13
N PRO A 41 -2.56 6.66 29.89
CA PRO A 41 -3.38 6.43 31.09
C PRO A 41 -4.78 5.89 30.75
N ASP A 42 -5.30 6.21 29.56
CA ASP A 42 -6.59 5.70 29.06
C ASP A 42 -6.34 4.59 28.04
N LYS A 43 -6.42 3.34 28.51
CA LYS A 43 -6.22 2.14 27.68
C LYS A 43 -7.35 1.92 26.69
N HIS A 44 -8.57 2.33 27.03
CA HIS A 44 -9.71 2.11 26.14
C HIS A 44 -9.57 2.98 24.90
N ARG A 45 -9.25 4.26 25.09
CA ARG A 45 -8.98 5.17 23.98
C ARG A 45 -7.80 4.74 23.11
N ALA A 46 -6.68 4.33 23.72
CA ALA A 46 -5.51 3.88 22.97
C ALA A 46 -5.78 2.61 22.14
N LEU A 47 -6.63 1.71 22.65
CA LEU A 47 -7.06 0.53 21.89
C LEU A 47 -7.95 0.91 20.70
N GLU A 48 -8.90 1.82 20.89
CA GLU A 48 -9.74 2.29 19.77
C GLU A 48 -8.90 2.99 18.68
N GLU A 49 -7.88 3.75 19.07
CA GLU A 49 -6.93 4.33 18.13
C GLU A 49 -6.15 3.24 17.37
N THR A 50 -5.69 2.19 18.04
CA THR A 50 -5.01 1.05 17.41
C THR A 50 -5.92 0.32 16.41
N LYS A 51 -7.20 0.13 16.75
CA LYS A 51 -8.19 -0.47 15.82
C LYS A 51 -8.38 0.39 14.57
N ASN A 52 -8.41 1.72 14.73
CA ASN A 52 -8.49 2.65 13.61
C ASN A 52 -7.27 2.54 12.70
N TYR A 53 -6.06 2.54 13.26
CA TYR A 53 -4.83 2.33 12.50
C TYR A 53 -4.82 0.97 11.79
N THR A 54 -5.28 -0.09 12.44
CA THR A 54 -5.39 -1.43 11.85
C THR A 54 -6.31 -1.43 10.63
N THR A 55 -7.47 -0.76 10.74
CA THR A 55 -8.45 -0.67 9.64
C THR A 55 -7.91 0.14 8.46
N GLN A 56 -7.27 1.28 8.74
CA GLN A 56 -6.64 2.11 7.72
C GLN A 56 -5.49 1.38 7.01
N SER A 57 -4.67 0.66 7.78
CA SER A 57 -3.56 -0.14 7.27
C SER A 57 -4.04 -1.24 6.32
N LEU A 58 -5.08 -1.98 6.72
CA LEU A 58 -5.69 -3.01 5.87
C LEU A 58 -6.21 -2.43 4.55
N ALA A 59 -6.97 -1.32 4.62
CA ALA A 59 -7.51 -0.67 3.43
C ALA A 59 -6.41 -0.13 2.51
N SER A 60 -5.37 0.49 3.08
CA SER A 60 -4.24 1.04 2.33
C SER A 60 -3.48 -0.04 1.57
N VAL A 61 -3.10 -1.13 2.24
CA VAL A 61 -2.35 -2.22 1.59
C VAL A 61 -3.19 -2.90 0.51
N ALA A 62 -4.47 -3.19 0.78
CA ALA A 62 -5.37 -3.78 -0.19
C ALA A 62 -5.51 -2.91 -1.45
N TYR A 63 -5.63 -1.59 -1.28
CA TYR A 63 -5.68 -0.65 -2.40
C TYR A 63 -4.38 -0.65 -3.21
N LEU A 64 -3.22 -0.55 -2.55
CA LEU A 64 -1.92 -0.54 -3.23
C LEU A 64 -1.69 -1.81 -4.05
N ILE A 65 -1.99 -2.98 -3.47
CA ILE A 65 -1.88 -4.27 -4.17
C ILE A 65 -2.83 -4.31 -5.37
N ASN A 66 -4.10 -3.92 -5.18
CA ASN A 66 -5.07 -3.93 -6.26
C ASN A 66 -4.65 -3.02 -7.42
N THR A 67 -4.22 -1.79 -7.12
CA THR A 67 -3.77 -0.85 -8.15
C THR A 67 -2.57 -1.38 -8.92
N LEU A 68 -1.54 -1.88 -8.23
CA LEU A 68 -0.36 -2.43 -8.89
C LEU A 68 -0.70 -3.66 -9.74
N ALA A 69 -1.58 -4.55 -9.25
CA ALA A 69 -2.02 -5.72 -9.99
C ALA A 69 -2.74 -5.34 -11.30
N ASN A 70 -3.63 -4.35 -11.26
CA ASN A 70 -4.32 -3.87 -12.46
C ASN A 70 -3.34 -3.28 -13.47
N ASN A 71 -2.38 -2.46 -13.03
CA ASN A 71 -1.38 -1.85 -13.93
C ASN A 71 -0.49 -2.92 -14.58
N VAL A 72 -0.10 -3.97 -13.84
CA VAL A 72 0.66 -5.09 -14.39
C VAL A 72 -0.16 -5.88 -15.42
N LEU A 73 -1.43 -6.17 -15.14
CA LEU A 73 -2.31 -6.87 -16.09
C LEU A 73 -2.48 -6.05 -17.39
N GLN A 74 -2.74 -4.74 -17.27
CA GLN A 74 -2.88 -3.84 -18.41
C GLN A 74 -1.59 -3.78 -19.25
N MET A 75 -0.42 -3.74 -18.61
CA MET A 75 0.87 -3.80 -19.31
C MET A 75 1.00 -5.09 -20.13
N LEU A 76 0.65 -6.24 -19.55
CA LEU A 76 0.71 -7.54 -20.23
C LEU A 76 -0.28 -7.61 -21.40
N ASP A 77 -1.50 -7.10 -21.24
CA ASP A 77 -2.49 -7.06 -22.32
C ASP A 77 -2.02 -6.19 -23.50
N ILE A 78 -1.42 -5.02 -23.22
CA ILE A 78 -0.85 -4.16 -24.25
C ILE A 78 0.29 -4.88 -24.98
N GLN A 79 1.20 -5.54 -24.26
CA GLN A 79 2.30 -6.30 -24.89
C GLN A 79 1.77 -7.47 -25.74
N ALA A 80 0.76 -8.20 -25.26
CA ALA A 80 0.17 -9.30 -26.00
C ALA A 80 -0.48 -8.82 -27.31
N SER A 81 -1.17 -7.68 -27.29
CA SER A 81 -1.77 -7.10 -28.50
C SER A 81 -0.74 -6.63 -29.54
N GLN A 82 0.48 -6.27 -29.12
CA GLN A 82 1.57 -5.86 -30.03
C GLN A 82 2.25 -7.04 -30.75
N LEU A 83 2.04 -8.28 -30.26
CA LEU A 83 2.60 -9.50 -30.84
C LEU A 83 1.67 -10.15 -31.89
N GLN A 84 0.45 -9.64 -32.05
CA GLN A 84 -0.53 -10.07 -33.06
C GLN A 84 -0.36 -9.29 -34.36
#